data_AF-M1ZZR9-F1
#
_entry.id   AF-M1ZZR9-F1
#
_cell.length_a   1.000
_cell.length_b   1.000
_cell.length_c   1.000
_cell.angle_alpha   90.00
_cell.angle_beta   90.00
_cell.angle_gamma   90.00
#
_symmetry.space_group_name_H-M   'P 1'
#
loop_
_entity.id
_entity.type
_entity.pdbx_description
1 polymer ?
#
loop_
_entity_poly.entity_id
_entity_poly.type
_entity_poly.pdbx_seq_one_letter_code
_entity_poly.pdbx_strand_id
1 'polypeptide(L)'
;MCSINFQVKINKNTTKEAILIEMEKNKNNKKLVADFTTTKKIGPYIEFDEQKGLWLIPDGFGGKKVNPRIHAFGDIVEYELLQDGDSITKGGLGRAVAGGVLLGGVGAVVGGVTGKKKTKSVINNLRIKITVNDTSNPSVYIDLIKTPTKANSFIYKTAYSSAQEILSMLSIITQKTSDENINTKTSVADELIKLKGLLDEGILTQEEFTSEKNKLLNK
;
A
#
# COMPACT_ATOMS: atom_id res chain seq x y z
N MET A 1 11.91 35.96 -14.28
CA MET A 1 12.80 35.30 -13.29
C MET A 1 12.04 35.23 -11.99
N CYS A 2 11.57 34.04 -11.58
CA CYS A 2 10.86 33.88 -10.31
C CYS A 2 11.68 32.93 -9.44
N SER A 3 12.31 33.48 -8.41
CA SER A 3 13.18 32.76 -7.50
C SER A 3 12.35 31.81 -6.63
N ILE A 4 12.60 30.50 -6.76
CA ILE A 4 11.97 29.48 -5.93
C ILE A 4 12.66 29.51 -4.56
N ASN A 5 11.96 30.01 -3.55
CA ASN A 5 12.41 30.05 -2.18
C ASN A 5 12.16 28.67 -1.53
N PHE A 6 13.17 27.80 -1.54
CA PHE A 6 13.12 26.47 -0.92
C PHE A 6 13.56 26.58 0.54
N GLN A 7 12.62 26.80 1.45
CA GLN A 7 12.88 26.75 2.89
C GLN A 7 13.01 25.29 3.33
N VAL A 8 14.22 24.74 3.22
CA VAL A 8 14.60 23.55 4.00
C VAL A 8 14.54 23.98 5.46
N LYS A 9 13.68 23.37 6.26
CA LYS A 9 13.79 23.43 7.73
C LYS A 9 15.04 22.64 8.13
N ILE A 10 16.19 23.29 8.06
CA ILE A 10 17.47 22.73 8.52
C ILE A 10 17.42 22.72 10.05
N ASN A 11 17.19 21.53 10.62
CA ASN A 11 17.47 21.29 12.02
C ASN A 11 19.01 21.30 12.20
N LYS A 12 19.52 21.98 13.23
CA LYS A 12 20.97 22.24 13.44
C LYS A 12 21.84 21.00 13.68
N ASN A 13 21.25 19.79 13.70
CA ASN A 13 21.94 18.54 14.02
C ASN A 13 22.08 17.54 12.85
N THR A 14 21.73 17.92 11.62
CA THR A 14 21.84 17.00 10.47
C THR A 14 23.30 16.87 10.02
N THR A 15 23.85 15.65 10.05
CA THR A 15 25.21 15.36 9.58
C THR A 15 25.32 15.58 8.06
N LYS A 16 26.51 15.94 7.57
CA LYS A 16 26.78 16.11 6.13
C LYS A 16 26.37 14.87 5.31
N GLU A 17 26.55 13.69 5.87
CA GLU A 17 26.16 12.41 5.26
C GLU A 17 24.64 12.28 5.08
N ALA A 18 23.85 12.63 6.10
CA ALA A 18 22.40 12.60 6.01
C ALA A 18 21.86 13.60 4.96
N ILE A 19 22.53 14.75 4.80
CA ILE A 19 22.21 15.72 3.74
C ILE A 19 22.50 15.13 2.36
N LEU A 20 23.65 14.49 2.17
CA LEU A 20 24.03 13.88 0.89
C LEU A 20 23.06 12.75 0.49
N ILE A 21 22.70 11.88 1.44
CA ILE A 21 21.73 10.80 1.23
C ILE A 21 20.38 11.37 0.80
N GLU A 22 19.90 12.42 1.46
CA GLU A 22 18.63 13.06 1.12
C GLU A 22 18.69 13.75 -0.25
N MET A 23 19.82 14.38 -0.59
CA MET A 23 20.04 14.98 -1.91
C MET A 23 20.04 13.95 -3.04
N GLU A 24 20.66 12.79 -2.84
CA GLU A 24 20.65 11.67 -3.80
C GLU A 24 19.24 11.09 -3.97
N LYS A 25 18.53 10.83 -2.86
CA LYS A 25 17.12 10.40 -2.89
C LYS A 25 16.27 11.37 -3.70
N ASN A 26 16.44 12.68 -3.50
CA ASN A 26 15.70 13.70 -4.23
C ASN A 26 16.06 13.75 -5.73
N LYS A 27 17.34 13.57 -6.09
CA LYS A 27 17.76 13.51 -7.50
C LYS A 27 17.17 12.29 -8.21
N ASN A 28 17.15 11.14 -7.55
CA ASN A 28 16.56 9.92 -8.08
C ASN A 28 15.04 10.05 -8.19
N ASN A 29 14.37 10.62 -7.18
CA ASN A 29 12.93 10.86 -7.23
C ASN A 29 12.54 11.76 -8.41
N LYS A 30 13.30 12.84 -8.70
CA LYS A 30 13.03 13.70 -9.87
C LYS A 30 13.06 12.95 -11.20
N LYS A 31 13.99 12.00 -11.36
CA LYS A 31 14.04 11.14 -12.56
C LYS A 31 12.81 10.24 -12.63
N LEU A 32 12.49 9.57 -11.52
CA LEU A 32 11.31 8.70 -11.43
C LEU A 32 10.01 9.46 -11.73
N VAL A 33 9.86 10.70 -11.23
CA VAL A 33 8.70 11.55 -11.51
C VAL A 33 8.60 11.90 -13.00
N ALA A 34 9.74 12.19 -13.65
CA ALA A 34 9.77 12.49 -15.09
C ALA A 34 9.41 11.26 -15.95
N ASP A 35 9.84 10.08 -15.51
CA ASP A 35 9.59 8.81 -16.20
C ASP A 35 8.23 8.18 -15.84
N PHE A 36 7.50 8.72 -14.86
CA PHE A 36 6.24 8.14 -14.38
C PHE A 36 5.10 8.30 -15.40
N THR A 37 4.50 7.19 -15.81
CA THR A 37 3.34 7.19 -16.72
C THR A 37 2.09 6.83 -15.94
N THR A 38 1.16 7.77 -15.81
CA THR A 38 -0.13 7.51 -15.15
C THR A 38 -0.97 6.54 -16.01
N THR A 39 -1.05 5.27 -15.61
CA THR A 39 -1.96 4.27 -16.24
C THR A 39 -3.33 4.28 -15.58
N LYS A 40 -3.38 4.53 -14.27
CA LYS A 40 -4.62 4.64 -13.50
C LYS A 40 -4.56 5.77 -12.49
N LYS A 41 -5.69 6.44 -12.28
CA LYS A 41 -5.86 7.53 -11.32
C LYS A 41 -7.17 7.37 -10.55
N ILE A 42 -7.14 7.51 -9.24
CA ILE A 42 -8.33 7.47 -8.38
C ILE A 42 -8.51 8.83 -7.72
N GLY A 43 -9.41 9.63 -8.31
CA GLY A 43 -9.65 11.01 -7.88
C GLY A 43 -8.37 11.86 -7.87
N PRO A 44 -8.29 12.90 -7.03
CA PRO A 44 -7.06 13.66 -6.82
C PRO A 44 -6.09 12.99 -5.82
N TYR A 45 -6.36 11.74 -5.40
CA TYR A 45 -5.76 11.14 -4.22
C TYR A 45 -4.53 10.29 -4.53
N ILE A 46 -4.54 9.51 -5.61
CA ILE A 46 -3.47 8.58 -5.95
C ILE A 46 -3.41 8.33 -7.46
N GLU A 47 -2.19 8.13 -7.96
CA GLU A 47 -1.90 7.71 -9.34
C GLU A 47 -1.01 6.47 -9.34
N PHE A 48 -1.22 5.60 -10.32
CA PHE A 48 -0.49 4.34 -10.53
C PHE A 48 0.13 4.32 -11.93
N ASP A 49 1.33 3.77 -12.00
CA ASP A 49 1.99 3.29 -13.22
C ASP A 49 2.07 1.77 -13.09
N GLU A 50 1.05 1.08 -13.61
CA GLU A 50 0.91 -0.37 -13.49
C GLU A 50 1.96 -1.13 -14.30
N GLN A 51 2.52 -0.53 -15.35
CA GLN A 51 3.55 -1.16 -16.17
C GLN A 51 4.88 -1.21 -15.44
N LYS A 52 5.21 -0.15 -14.69
CA LYS A 52 6.46 -0.06 -13.92
C LYS A 52 6.31 -0.49 -12.47
N GLY A 53 5.08 -0.79 -12.03
CA GLY A 53 4.80 -1.14 -10.64
C GLY A 53 5.08 0.02 -9.69
N LEU A 54 4.70 1.24 -10.06
CA LEU A 54 4.94 2.46 -9.28
C LEU A 54 3.63 3.14 -8.89
N TRP A 55 3.63 3.85 -7.78
CA TRP A 55 2.53 4.73 -7.37
C TRP A 55 3.04 6.03 -6.76
N LEU A 56 2.15 7.03 -6.74
CA LEU A 56 2.41 8.31 -6.11
C LEU A 56 1.14 8.94 -5.55
N ILE A 57 1.32 9.85 -4.60
CA ILE A 57 0.28 10.77 -4.13
C ILE A 57 0.58 12.15 -4.70
N PRO A 58 -0.33 12.76 -5.47
CA PRO A 58 -0.15 14.13 -5.91
C PRO A 58 -0.02 15.09 -4.71
N ASP A 59 1.02 15.92 -4.72
CA ASP A 59 1.36 16.86 -3.64
C ASP A 59 0.86 18.30 -3.91
N GLY A 60 0.36 18.56 -5.12
CA GLY A 60 -0.20 19.83 -5.55
C GLY A 60 -1.72 19.92 -5.42
N PHE A 61 -2.22 21.15 -5.36
CA PHE A 61 -3.65 21.45 -5.30
C PHE A 61 -4.41 20.82 -6.48
N GLY A 62 -5.56 20.19 -6.18
CA GLY A 62 -6.43 19.57 -7.19
C GLY A 62 -5.84 18.33 -7.86
N GLY A 63 -4.87 17.65 -7.22
CA GLY A 63 -4.26 16.45 -7.78
C GLY A 63 -3.16 16.75 -8.80
N LYS A 64 -2.53 17.93 -8.72
CA LYS A 64 -1.35 18.29 -9.53
C LYS A 64 -0.10 17.64 -8.94
N LYS A 65 0.85 17.29 -9.82
CA LYS A 65 2.16 16.75 -9.46
C LYS A 65 3.17 17.90 -9.47
N VAL A 66 3.62 18.35 -8.29
CA VAL A 66 4.66 19.37 -8.16
C VAL A 66 6.01 18.68 -8.00
N ASN A 67 6.16 17.86 -6.97
CA ASN A 67 7.30 16.98 -6.77
C ASN A 67 6.89 15.79 -5.89
N PRO A 68 5.92 14.98 -6.34
CA PRO A 68 5.42 13.88 -5.55
C PRO A 68 6.52 12.83 -5.34
N ARG A 69 6.46 12.14 -4.22
CA ARG A 69 7.33 10.99 -3.98
C ARG A 69 6.80 9.77 -4.74
N ILE A 70 7.69 9.11 -5.46
CA ILE A 70 7.39 7.84 -6.14
C ILE A 70 7.71 6.68 -5.20
N HIS A 71 6.82 5.70 -5.18
CA HIS A 71 6.94 4.47 -4.41
C HIS A 71 6.77 3.25 -5.31
N ALA A 72 7.46 2.15 -5.01
CA ALA A 72 7.22 0.89 -5.71
C ALA A 72 6.02 0.14 -5.11
N PHE A 73 5.37 -0.68 -5.93
CA PHE A 73 4.34 -1.63 -5.49
C PHE A 73 4.91 -2.63 -4.49
N GLY A 74 6.13 -3.12 -4.75
CA GLY A 74 6.83 -4.06 -3.89
C GLY A 74 7.16 -3.51 -2.50
N ASP A 75 7.12 -2.19 -2.31
CA ASP A 75 7.36 -1.59 -1.00
C ASP A 75 6.12 -1.61 -0.11
N ILE A 76 4.93 -1.96 -0.62
CA ILE A 76 3.68 -1.92 0.15
C ILE A 76 3.61 -3.14 1.08
N VAL A 77 3.58 -2.89 2.38
CA VAL A 77 3.49 -3.95 3.41
C VAL A 77 2.05 -4.11 3.90
N GLU A 78 1.42 -3.01 4.28
CA GLU A 78 0.10 -3.01 4.91
C GLU A 78 -0.65 -1.74 4.54
N TYR A 79 -1.97 -1.80 4.56
CA TYR A 79 -2.82 -0.63 4.41
C TYR A 79 -4.03 -0.67 5.34
N GLU A 80 -4.45 0.51 5.79
CA GLU A 80 -5.55 0.70 6.74
C GLU A 80 -6.43 1.87 6.29
N LEU A 81 -7.75 1.67 6.26
CA LEU A 81 -8.71 2.77 6.18
C LEU A 81 -9.01 3.26 7.59
N LEU A 82 -8.72 4.54 7.82
CA LEU A 82 -8.92 5.21 9.10
C LEU A 82 -10.09 6.19 8.99
N GLN A 83 -11.03 6.08 9.92
CA GLN A 83 -12.11 7.04 10.12
C GLN A 83 -11.99 7.67 11.50
N ASP A 84 -11.82 8.99 11.57
CA ASP A 84 -11.57 9.73 12.83
C ASP A 84 -10.36 9.20 13.65
N GLY A 85 -9.42 8.53 13.00
CA GLY A 85 -8.26 7.89 13.64
C GLY A 85 -8.46 6.41 13.97
N ASP A 86 -9.70 5.91 13.95
CA ASP A 86 -10.01 4.50 14.17
C ASP A 86 -9.84 3.71 12.87
N SER A 87 -9.14 2.58 12.94
CA SER A 87 -8.97 1.68 11.80
C SER A 87 -10.23 0.83 11.59
N ILE A 88 -10.88 1.01 10.44
CA ILE A 88 -12.15 0.34 10.11
C ILE A 88 -12.01 -0.78 9.07
N THR A 89 -10.94 -0.75 8.26
CA THR A 89 -10.56 -1.80 7.32
C THR A 89 -9.05 -1.92 7.26
N LYS A 90 -8.52 -3.14 7.28
CA LYS A 90 -7.09 -3.42 7.12
C LYS A 90 -6.85 -4.51 6.09
N GLY A 91 -5.72 -4.45 5.40
CA GLY A 91 -5.23 -5.50 4.52
C GLY A 91 -3.74 -5.34 4.27
N GLY A 92 -3.12 -6.28 3.56
CA GLY A 92 -1.69 -6.19 3.27
C GLY A 92 -1.08 -7.48 2.78
N LEU A 93 0.24 -7.44 2.59
CA LEU A 93 1.04 -8.59 2.20
C LEU A 93 0.84 -9.74 3.20
N GLY A 94 0.42 -10.91 2.73
CA GLY A 94 0.18 -12.09 3.56
C GLY A 94 -0.98 -11.97 4.56
N ARG A 95 -1.87 -10.97 4.44
CA ARG A 95 -3.02 -10.79 5.34
C ARG A 95 -4.33 -10.73 4.54
N ALA A 96 -5.33 -11.49 4.99
CA ALA A 96 -6.69 -11.32 4.50
C ALA A 96 -7.20 -9.91 4.85
N VAL A 97 -8.04 -9.34 3.97
CA VAL A 97 -8.71 -8.08 4.27
C VAL A 97 -9.66 -8.31 5.45
N ALA A 98 -9.41 -7.64 6.57
CA ALA A 98 -10.16 -7.76 7.81
C ALA A 98 -10.62 -6.38 8.29
N GLY A 99 -11.93 -6.22 8.52
CA GLY A 99 -12.53 -4.96 8.97
C GLY A 99 -14.04 -5.06 9.08
N GLY A 100 -14.65 -4.30 9.99
CA GLY A 100 -16.10 -4.32 10.27
C GLY A 100 -16.97 -3.82 9.10
N VAL A 101 -16.35 -3.33 8.03
CA VAL A 101 -17.02 -2.92 6.81
C VAL A 101 -16.84 -3.97 5.73
N LEU A 102 -17.89 -4.75 5.48
CA LEU A 102 -17.99 -5.53 4.26
C LEU A 102 -17.94 -4.55 3.07
N LEU A 103 -16.99 -4.77 2.15
CA LEU A 103 -16.68 -3.94 0.98
C LEU A 103 -17.80 -3.97 -0.09
N GLY A 104 -19.04 -3.66 0.31
CA GLY A 104 -20.22 -3.67 -0.53
C GLY A 104 -21.40 -3.05 0.19
N GLY A 105 -21.61 -1.74 -0.02
CA GLY A 105 -22.70 -0.97 0.57
C GLY A 105 -22.20 0.23 1.38
N VAL A 106 -22.50 1.42 0.87
CA VAL A 106 -22.22 2.70 1.52
C VAL A 106 -22.92 2.72 2.90
N GLY A 107 -22.16 2.53 4.00
CA GLY A 107 -22.64 2.86 5.35
C GLY A 107 -22.56 1.80 6.45
N ALA A 108 -21.69 0.79 6.37
CA ALA A 108 -21.42 -0.06 7.54
C ALA A 108 -20.50 0.67 8.53
N VAL A 109 -21.08 1.47 9.44
CA VAL A 109 -20.40 1.90 10.67
C VAL A 109 -20.26 0.67 11.55
N VAL A 110 -19.06 0.07 11.65
CA VAL A 110 -18.83 -1.02 12.62
C VAL A 110 -17.43 -0.99 13.25
N GLY A 111 -17.48 -0.98 14.58
CA GLY A 111 -16.45 -1.37 15.54
C GLY A 111 -16.62 -0.53 16.82
N GLY A 112 -17.10 -0.99 17.98
CA GLY A 112 -17.56 -2.30 18.43
C GLY A 112 -17.42 -2.39 19.95
N VAL A 113 -18.41 -1.93 20.73
CA VAL A 113 -18.70 -2.41 22.10
C VAL A 113 -20.17 -2.10 22.40
N THR A 114 -20.81 -2.97 23.17
CA THR A 114 -22.18 -2.91 23.67
C THR A 114 -22.65 -1.49 24.06
N GLY A 115 -23.74 -1.01 23.42
CA GLY A 115 -24.51 0.14 23.92
C GLY A 115 -24.72 1.28 22.91
N LYS A 116 -25.95 1.37 22.37
CA LYS A 116 -26.51 2.51 21.60
C LYS A 116 -25.73 2.89 20.33
N LYS A 117 -26.07 2.20 19.22
CA LYS A 117 -25.78 2.61 17.83
C LYS A 117 -26.10 4.10 17.63
N LYS A 118 -25.09 4.96 17.57
CA LYS A 118 -25.17 6.24 16.86
C LYS A 118 -24.24 6.14 15.67
N THR A 119 -24.83 6.01 14.48
CA THR A 119 -24.13 6.36 13.25
C THR A 119 -23.61 7.78 13.43
N LYS A 120 -22.29 7.99 13.39
CA LYS A 120 -21.73 9.34 13.48
C LYS A 120 -22.30 10.15 12.31
N SER A 121 -23.01 11.24 12.62
CA SER A 121 -23.60 12.11 11.60
C SER A 121 -22.54 12.93 10.86
N VAL A 122 -21.39 13.14 11.50
CA VAL A 122 -20.26 13.90 11.01
C VAL A 122 -18.99 13.06 11.18
N ILE A 123 -18.21 12.97 10.12
CA ILE A 123 -16.89 12.37 10.06
C ILE A 123 -15.87 13.50 9.97
N ASN A 124 -14.93 13.56 10.90
CA ASN A 124 -13.90 14.60 10.95
C ASN A 124 -12.77 14.32 9.97
N ASN A 125 -12.43 13.04 9.80
CA ASN A 125 -11.38 12.62 8.91
C ASN A 125 -11.63 11.23 8.31
N LEU A 126 -11.30 11.08 7.03
CA LEU A 126 -11.20 9.80 6.34
C LEU A 126 -9.86 9.76 5.61
N ARG A 127 -9.00 8.80 5.94
CA ARG A 127 -7.68 8.66 5.33
C ARG A 127 -7.29 7.19 5.16
N ILE A 128 -6.45 6.90 4.19
CA ILE A 128 -5.79 5.60 4.06
C ILE A 128 -4.36 5.76 4.55
N LYS A 129 -3.95 4.89 5.47
CA LYS A 129 -2.55 4.74 5.88
C LYS A 129 -1.96 3.56 5.12
N ILE A 130 -0.82 3.75 4.49
CA ILE A 130 -0.04 2.70 3.83
C ILE A 130 1.28 2.58 4.59
N THR A 131 1.55 1.39 5.10
CA THR A 131 2.86 1.03 5.64
C THR A 131 3.74 0.56 4.50
N VAL A 132 4.91 1.18 4.36
CA VAL A 132 5.88 0.84 3.32
C VAL A 132 7.19 0.33 3.90
N ASN A 133 7.92 -0.47 3.13
CA ASN A 133 9.26 -0.99 3.46
C ASN A 133 10.35 0.09 3.33
N ASP A 134 10.18 1.21 4.02
CA ASP A 134 11.18 2.27 4.16
C ASP A 134 11.32 2.62 5.64
N THR A 135 12.42 2.23 6.28
CA THR A 135 12.66 2.49 7.70
C THR A 135 12.79 3.98 8.04
N SER A 136 13.08 4.83 7.04
CA SER A 136 13.15 6.28 7.25
C SER A 136 11.76 6.92 7.23
N ASN A 137 10.85 6.42 6.37
CA ASN A 137 9.48 6.93 6.22
C ASN A 137 8.49 5.78 6.03
N PRO A 138 8.21 4.99 7.09
CA PRO A 138 7.47 3.74 6.96
C PRO A 138 5.97 3.93 6.80
N SER A 139 5.45 5.16 6.87
CA SER A 139 4.02 5.45 6.81
C SER A 139 3.73 6.57 5.83
N VAL A 140 2.85 6.28 4.88
CA VAL A 140 2.34 7.21 3.88
C VAL A 140 0.84 7.36 4.09
N TYR A 141 0.33 8.59 4.05
CA TYR A 141 -1.09 8.88 4.27
C TYR A 141 -1.73 9.49 3.03
N ILE A 142 -2.87 8.93 2.62
CA ILE A 142 -3.77 9.47 1.61
C ILE A 142 -4.97 10.06 2.33
N ASP A 143 -5.06 11.39 2.40
CA ASP A 143 -6.20 12.06 3.03
C ASP A 143 -7.34 12.25 2.02
N LEU A 144 -8.50 11.62 2.28
CA LEU A 144 -9.69 11.77 1.44
C LEU A 144 -10.67 12.83 1.99
N ILE A 145 -10.77 12.93 3.32
CA ILE A 145 -11.53 13.97 4.02
C ILE A 145 -10.65 14.56 5.11
N LYS A 146 -10.46 15.89 5.06
CA LYS A 146 -9.64 16.65 6.02
C LYS A 146 -10.46 17.53 6.96
N THR A 147 -11.74 17.71 6.68
CA THR A 147 -12.64 18.61 7.41
C THR A 147 -13.93 17.89 7.81
N PRO A 148 -14.57 18.31 8.92
CA PRO A 148 -15.86 17.76 9.34
C PRO A 148 -16.88 17.70 8.20
N THR A 149 -17.31 16.49 7.86
CA THR A 149 -18.15 16.19 6.70
C THR A 149 -19.31 15.31 7.13
N LYS A 150 -20.54 15.65 6.72
CA LYS A 150 -21.70 14.83 7.06
C LYS A 150 -21.62 13.47 6.39
N ALA A 151 -21.85 12.39 7.14
CA ALA A 151 -21.76 11.01 6.64
C ALA A 151 -22.77 10.68 5.53
N ASN A 152 -23.85 11.45 5.39
CA ASN A 152 -24.83 11.31 4.31
C ASN A 152 -24.56 12.22 3.10
N SER A 153 -23.54 13.08 3.16
CA SER A 153 -23.23 14.03 2.10
C SER A 153 -22.68 13.34 0.86
N PHE A 154 -22.89 13.97 -0.30
CA PHE A 154 -22.28 13.52 -1.55
C PHE A 154 -20.75 13.44 -1.45
N ILE A 155 -20.13 14.42 -0.80
CA ILE A 155 -18.67 14.47 -0.57
C ILE A 155 -18.19 13.21 0.16
N TYR A 156 -18.86 12.84 1.26
CA TYR A 156 -18.52 11.62 1.99
C TYR A 156 -18.67 10.37 1.11
N LYS A 157 -19.79 10.25 0.40
CA LYS A 157 -20.05 9.07 -0.46
C LYS A 157 -19.00 8.92 -1.56
N THR A 158 -18.63 10.02 -2.21
CA THR A 158 -17.59 10.05 -3.25
C THR A 158 -16.23 9.70 -2.67
N ALA A 159 -15.84 10.33 -1.56
CA ALA A 159 -14.57 10.02 -0.88
C ALA A 159 -14.51 8.55 -0.43
N TYR A 160 -15.60 8.02 0.11
CA TYR A 160 -15.69 6.63 0.54
C TYR A 160 -15.60 5.66 -0.64
N SER A 161 -16.26 5.98 -1.77
CA SER A 161 -16.14 5.18 -3.00
C SER A 161 -14.71 5.19 -3.53
N SER A 162 -14.03 6.34 -3.53
CA SER A 162 -12.60 6.39 -3.87
C SER A 162 -11.75 5.58 -2.89
N ALA A 163 -12.04 5.63 -1.59
CA ALA A 163 -11.33 4.82 -0.60
C ALA A 163 -11.47 3.32 -0.90
N GLN A 164 -12.68 2.85 -1.20
CA GLN A 164 -12.93 1.45 -1.56
C GLN A 164 -12.14 1.04 -2.81
N GLU A 165 -12.14 1.87 -3.85
CA GLU A 165 -11.38 1.58 -5.07
C GLU A 165 -9.87 1.51 -4.79
N ILE A 166 -9.34 2.43 -3.96
CA ILE A 166 -7.93 2.42 -3.56
C ILE A 166 -7.61 1.13 -2.78
N LEU A 167 -8.43 0.76 -1.81
CA LEU A 167 -8.24 -0.48 -1.04
C LEU A 167 -8.27 -1.73 -1.93
N SER A 168 -9.16 -1.78 -2.92
CA SER A 168 -9.19 -2.86 -3.91
C SER A 168 -7.91 -2.91 -4.73
N MET A 169 -7.40 -1.76 -5.19
CA MET A 169 -6.14 -1.71 -5.93
C MET A 169 -4.96 -2.16 -5.07
N LEU A 170 -4.86 -1.68 -3.83
CA LEU A 170 -3.81 -2.08 -2.89
C LEU A 170 -3.88 -3.58 -2.59
N SER A 171 -5.08 -4.13 -2.41
CA SER A 171 -5.30 -5.57 -2.22
C SER A 171 -4.71 -6.39 -3.37
N ILE A 172 -5.03 -6.00 -4.62
CA ILE A 172 -4.52 -6.67 -5.82
C ILE A 172 -3.00 -6.56 -5.89
N ILE A 173 -2.44 -5.38 -5.62
CA ILE A 173 -0.98 -5.16 -5.62
C ILE A 173 -0.30 -6.08 -4.60
N THR A 174 -0.77 -6.08 -3.35
CA THR A 174 -0.16 -6.88 -2.28
C THR A 174 -0.32 -8.39 -2.48
N GLN A 175 -1.40 -8.85 -3.14
CA GLN A 175 -1.54 -10.26 -3.51
C GLN A 175 -0.51 -10.67 -4.57
N LYS A 176 -0.40 -9.91 -5.66
CA LYS A 176 0.57 -10.18 -6.74
C LYS A 176 2.01 -10.20 -6.23
N THR A 177 2.37 -9.27 -5.35
CA THR A 177 3.73 -9.22 -4.77
C THR A 177 4.00 -10.40 -3.82
N SER A 178 2.97 -10.98 -3.19
CA SER A 178 3.13 -12.22 -2.40
C SER A 178 3.49 -13.40 -3.30
N ASP A 179 2.84 -13.51 -4.45
CA ASP A 179 3.04 -14.61 -5.41
C ASP A 179 4.41 -14.53 -6.11
N GLU A 180 4.90 -13.31 -6.40
CA GLU A 180 6.22 -13.10 -7.03
C GLU A 180 7.40 -13.36 -6.07
N ASN A 181 7.24 -13.14 -4.76
CA ASN A 181 8.29 -13.42 -3.77
C ASN A 181 8.44 -14.92 -3.42
N ILE A 182 7.50 -15.78 -3.85
CA ILE A 182 7.62 -17.23 -3.69
C ILE A 182 8.64 -17.83 -4.70
N ASN A 183 9.12 -17.04 -5.67
CA ASN A 183 9.96 -17.53 -6.77
C ASN A 183 11.45 -17.14 -6.73
N THR A 184 11.97 -16.49 -5.69
CA THR A 184 13.42 -16.11 -5.66
C THR A 184 14.20 -16.37 -4.37
N LYS A 185 13.61 -16.97 -3.33
CA LYS A 185 14.34 -17.63 -2.23
C LYS A 185 13.53 -18.81 -1.69
N THR A 186 13.34 -19.85 -2.50
CA THR A 186 12.92 -21.13 -1.94
C THR A 186 14.07 -21.69 -1.11
N SER A 187 13.87 -21.82 0.20
CA SER A 187 14.72 -22.68 1.00
C SER A 187 14.61 -24.11 0.45
N VAL A 188 15.68 -24.90 0.52
CA VAL A 188 15.64 -26.34 0.20
C VAL A 188 14.47 -27.01 0.95
N ALA A 189 14.14 -26.53 2.15
CA ALA A 189 12.99 -26.99 2.92
C ALA A 189 11.63 -26.74 2.25
N ASP A 190 11.44 -25.57 1.61
CA ASP A 190 10.17 -25.21 0.96
C ASP A 190 9.95 -26.05 -0.31
N GLU A 191 11.03 -26.36 -1.04
CA GLU A 191 10.98 -27.24 -2.21
C GLU A 191 10.63 -28.68 -1.79
N LEU A 192 11.16 -29.14 -0.66
CA LEU A 192 10.80 -30.45 -0.09
C LEU A 192 9.34 -30.53 0.36
N ILE A 193 8.78 -29.45 0.92
CA ILE A 193 7.35 -29.39 1.31
C ILE A 193 6.46 -29.46 0.06
N LYS A 194 6.76 -28.69 -0.98
CA LYS A 194 6.02 -28.73 -2.25
C LYS A 194 6.09 -30.11 -2.90
N LEU A 195 7.29 -30.70 -2.95
CA LEU A 195 7.50 -32.04 -3.49
C LEU A 195 6.70 -33.10 -2.72
N LYS A 196 6.60 -32.98 -1.40
CA LYS A 196 5.80 -33.89 -0.56
C LYS A 196 4.30 -33.74 -0.82
N GLY A 197 3.82 -32.52 -1.03
CA GLY A 197 2.43 -32.25 -1.39
C GLY A 197 2.02 -32.95 -2.70
N LEU A 198 2.86 -32.88 -3.73
CA LEU A 198 2.60 -33.56 -5.01
C LEU A 198 2.52 -35.10 -4.89
N LEU A 199 3.28 -35.69 -3.96
CA LEU A 199 3.18 -37.11 -3.64
C LEU A 199 1.87 -37.44 -2.89
N ASP A 200 1.47 -36.61 -1.93
CA ASP A 200 0.22 -36.80 -1.17
C ASP A 200 -1.03 -36.60 -2.03
N GLU A 201 -0.97 -35.71 -3.01
CA GLU A 201 -2.02 -35.51 -4.02
C GLU A 201 -2.05 -36.61 -5.08
N GLY A 202 -1.10 -37.56 -5.05
CA GLY A 202 -0.99 -38.66 -6.01
C GLY A 202 -0.58 -38.21 -7.41
N ILE A 203 -0.06 -36.98 -7.55
CA ILE A 203 0.45 -36.43 -8.81
C ILE A 203 1.82 -37.04 -9.13
N LEU A 204 2.62 -37.33 -8.10
CA LEU A 204 3.90 -38.01 -8.21
C LEU A 204 3.83 -39.41 -7.62
N THR A 205 4.58 -40.32 -8.21
CA THR A 205 4.87 -41.63 -7.63
C THR A 205 5.95 -41.53 -6.54
N GLN A 206 6.03 -42.54 -5.68
CA GLN A 206 7.05 -42.62 -4.63
C GLN A 206 8.49 -42.61 -5.19
N GLU A 207 8.67 -43.16 -6.38
CA GLU A 207 9.95 -43.24 -7.10
C GLU A 207 10.36 -41.87 -7.63
N GLU A 208 9.44 -41.13 -8.27
CA GLU A 208 9.68 -39.77 -8.77
C GLU A 208 9.96 -38.79 -7.62
N PHE A 209 9.20 -38.89 -6.53
CA PHE A 209 9.44 -38.11 -5.31
C PHE A 209 10.87 -38.31 -4.78
N THR A 210 11.34 -39.56 -4.74
CA THR A 210 12.66 -39.89 -4.17
C THR A 210 13.79 -39.38 -5.06
N SER A 211 13.64 -39.51 -6.39
CA SER A 211 14.61 -39.00 -7.36
C SER A 211 14.79 -37.49 -7.25
N GLU A 212 13.69 -36.73 -7.21
CA GLU A 212 13.74 -35.27 -7.12
C GLU A 212 14.20 -34.80 -5.73
N LYS A 213 13.81 -35.47 -4.65
CA LYS A 213 14.29 -35.18 -3.29
C LYS A 213 15.81 -35.24 -3.19
N ASN A 214 16.43 -36.25 -3.80
CA ASN A 214 17.89 -36.42 -3.78
C ASN A 214 18.62 -35.35 -4.60
N LYS A 215 18.03 -34.89 -5.71
CA LYS A 215 18.58 -33.77 -6.49
C LYS A 215 18.55 -32.46 -5.70
N LEU A 216 17.47 -32.23 -4.95
CA LEU A 216 17.30 -31.03 -4.12
C LEU A 216 18.27 -30.96 -2.93
N LEU A 217 18.60 -32.12 -2.33
CA LEU A 217 19.51 -32.18 -1.18
C LEU A 217 21.00 -32.08 -1.54
N ASN A 218 21.36 -32.35 -2.80
CA ASN A 218 22.74 -32.35 -3.29
C ASN A 218 23.09 -31.10 -4.11
N LYS A 219 22.27 -30.05 -4.03
CA LYS A 219 22.44 -28.76 -4.71
C LYS A 219 23.10 -27.74 -3.78
#